data_AF-A0A5C8TCJ1-F1
#
_entry.id   AF-A0A5C8TCJ1-F1
#
_cell.length_a   1.000
_cell.length_b   1.000
_cell.length_c   1.000
_cell.angle_alpha   90.00
_cell.angle_beta   90.00
_cell.angle_gamma   90.00
#
_symmetry.space_group_name_H-M   'P 1'
#
loop_
_entity.id
_entity.type
_entity.pdbx_description
1 polymer ?
#
loop_
_entity_poly.entity_id
_entity_poly.type
_entity_poly.pdbx_seq_one_letter_code
_entity_poly.pdbx_strand_id
1 'polypeptide(L)'
;PSAGALAASVGLSASRFQHLFTDAVGVPFRRYRAWLRMRRAIGAVIDGNNFTGAAHAAGFADQAHFAHDFRRTFGAPASLSLRDIRR
;
A
#
# COMPACT_ATOMS: atom_id res chain seq x y z
N PRO A 1 -2.18 -9.29 -4.01
CA PRO A 1 -2.97 -10.46 -3.54
C PRO A 1 -3.99 -10.11 -2.43
N SER A 2 -5.13 -10.81 -2.41
CA SER A 2 -6.13 -10.75 -1.34
C SER A 2 -5.70 -11.60 -0.14
N ALA A 3 -6.31 -11.36 1.04
CA ALA A 3 -6.07 -12.19 2.22
C ALA A 3 -6.45 -13.66 1.95
N GLY A 4 -7.57 -13.88 1.26
CA GLY A 4 -8.02 -15.23 0.87
C GLY A 4 -7.05 -15.93 -0.08
N ALA A 5 -6.50 -15.21 -1.06
CA ALA A 5 -5.52 -15.80 -1.98
C ALA A 5 -4.24 -16.23 -1.26
N LEU A 6 -3.74 -15.41 -0.31
CA LEU A 6 -2.58 -15.79 0.50
C LEU A 6 -2.91 -16.92 1.47
N ALA A 7 -4.07 -16.88 2.13
CA ALA A 7 -4.52 -17.94 3.02
C ALA A 7 -4.57 -19.30 2.29
N ALA A 8 -5.17 -19.33 1.09
CA ALA A 8 -5.21 -20.52 0.25
C ALA A 8 -3.81 -21.02 -0.12
N SER A 9 -2.87 -20.11 -0.45
CA SER A 9 -1.49 -20.49 -0.79
C SER A 9 -0.70 -21.13 0.34
N VAL A 10 -1.15 -20.97 1.60
CA VAL A 10 -0.52 -21.58 2.79
C VAL A 10 -1.43 -22.61 3.48
N GLY A 11 -2.51 -23.07 2.82
CA GLY A 11 -3.41 -24.09 3.35
C GLY A 11 -4.27 -23.62 4.54
N LEU A 12 -4.53 -22.32 4.66
CA LEU A 12 -5.32 -21.74 5.75
C LEU A 12 -6.66 -21.21 5.28
N SER A 13 -7.65 -21.21 6.17
CA SER A 13 -8.84 -20.37 6.00
C SER A 13 -8.49 -18.89 6.11
N ALA A 14 -9.27 -18.02 5.46
CA ALA A 14 -9.05 -16.58 5.49
C ALA A 14 -9.13 -15.98 6.91
N SER A 15 -9.96 -16.56 7.80
CA SER A 15 -10.07 -16.15 9.19
C SER A 15 -8.81 -16.52 9.98
N ARG A 16 -8.35 -17.78 9.88
CA ARG A 16 -7.16 -18.25 10.59
C ARG A 16 -5.90 -17.51 10.14
N PHE A 17 -5.77 -17.25 8.83
CA PHE A 17 -4.69 -16.43 8.29
C PHE A 17 -4.69 -15.02 8.88
N GLN A 18 -5.84 -14.35 8.95
CA GLN A 18 -5.90 -12.99 9.49
C GLN A 18 -5.55 -12.92 10.97
N HIS A 19 -6.00 -13.90 11.75
CA HIS A 19 -5.67 -14.01 13.17
C HIS A 19 -4.16 -14.19 13.36
N LEU A 20 -3.58 -15.24 12.75
CA LEU A 20 -2.14 -15.51 12.84
C LEU A 20 -1.28 -14.35 12.31
N PHE A 21 -1.71 -13.70 11.23
CA PHE A 21 -1.01 -12.53 10.70
C PHE A 21 -1.01 -11.39 11.71
N THR A 22 -2.15 -11.12 12.35
CA THR A 22 -2.26 -10.05 13.34
C THR A 22 -1.45 -10.36 14.59
N ASP A 23 -1.45 -11.61 15.05
CA ASP A 23 -0.65 -12.04 16.20
C ASP A 23 0.86 -11.90 15.91
N ALA A 24 1.30 -12.24 14.69
CA ALA A 24 2.72 -12.19 14.32
C ALA A 24 3.22 -10.78 13.97
N VAL A 25 2.40 -9.95 13.30
CA VAL A 25 2.80 -8.64 12.76
C VAL A 25 2.31 -7.48 13.61
N GLY A 26 1.34 -7.72 14.50
CA GLY A 26 0.73 -6.71 15.37
C GLY A 26 -0.32 -5.83 14.69
N VAL A 27 -0.58 -6.01 13.39
CA VAL A 27 -1.58 -5.24 12.64
C VAL A 27 -2.39 -6.12 11.69
N PRO A 28 -3.67 -5.79 11.42
CA PRO A 28 -4.47 -6.53 10.46
C PRO A 28 -3.85 -6.51 9.06
N PHE A 29 -3.93 -7.64 8.35
CA PHE A 29 -3.37 -7.79 7.00
C PHE A 29 -3.85 -6.70 6.01
N ARG A 30 -5.11 -6.27 6.11
CA ARG A 30 -5.66 -5.18 5.28
C ARG A 30 -4.87 -3.88 5.46
N ARG A 31 -4.53 -3.52 6.71
CA ARG A 31 -3.76 -2.31 7.03
C ARG A 31 -2.32 -2.44 6.54
N TYR A 32 -1.69 -3.58 6.79
CA TYR A 32 -0.36 -3.88 6.29
C TYR A 32 -0.28 -3.76 4.76
N ARG A 33 -1.25 -4.34 4.05
CA ARG A 33 -1.31 -4.27 2.58
C ARG A 33 -1.52 -2.85 2.07
N ALA A 34 -2.35 -2.05 2.73
CA ALA A 34 -2.54 -0.64 2.37
C ALA A 34 -1.23 0.14 2.51
N TRP A 35 -0.51 -0.06 3.63
CA TRP A 35 0.80 0.55 3.84
C TRP A 35 1.81 0.12 2.78
N LEU A 36 1.86 -1.17 2.42
CA LEU A 36 2.78 -1.68 1.41
C LEU A 36 2.52 -1.05 0.03
N ARG A 37 1.24 -0.85 -0.34
CA ARG A 37 0.87 -0.15 -1.57
C ARG A 37 1.32 1.31 -1.52
N MET A 38 1.09 2.00 -0.41
CA MET A 38 1.53 3.39 -0.24
C MET A 38 3.05 3.52 -0.40
N ARG A 39 3.82 2.64 0.25
CA ARG A 39 5.29 2.64 0.13
C ARG A 39 5.76 2.42 -1.31
N ARG A 40 5.11 1.53 -2.06
CA ARG A 40 5.40 1.31 -3.48
C ARG A 40 5.09 2.55 -4.32
N ALA A 41 3.96 3.22 -4.08
CA ALA A 41 3.61 4.44 -4.81
C ALA A 41 4.64 5.55 -4.56
N ILE A 42 5.02 5.75 -3.29
CA ILE A 42 6.04 6.74 -2.92
C ILE A 42 7.39 6.40 -3.57
N GLY A 43 7.82 5.13 -3.52
CA GLY A 43 9.04 4.69 -4.20
C GLY A 43 9.00 5.00 -5.70
N ALA A 44 7.91 4.66 -6.38
CA ALA A 44 7.75 4.95 -7.80
C ALA A 44 7.80 6.45 -8.12
N VAL A 45 7.23 7.31 -7.26
CA VAL A 45 7.33 8.78 -7.40
C VAL A 45 8.78 9.25 -7.22
N ILE A 46 9.48 8.74 -6.21
CA ILE A 46 10.91 9.02 -5.97
C ILE A 46 11.76 8.62 -7.18
N ASP A 47 11.44 7.49 -7.80
CA ASP A 47 12.10 6.99 -9.02
C ASP A 47 11.74 7.79 -10.29
N GLY A 48 10.97 8.88 -10.16
CA GLY A 48 10.68 9.81 -11.24
C GLY A 48 9.35 9.59 -11.97
N ASN A 49 8.54 8.60 -11.58
CA ASN A 49 7.22 8.43 -12.18
C ASN A 49 6.30 9.63 -11.88
N ASN A 50 5.31 9.84 -12.74
CA ASN A 50 4.19 10.71 -12.43
C ASN A 50 3.20 10.00 -11.47
N PHE A 51 2.27 10.75 -10.87
CA PHE A 51 1.36 10.17 -9.88
C PHE A 51 0.43 9.10 -10.44
N THR A 52 0.01 9.22 -11.70
CA THR A 52 -0.82 8.21 -12.36
C THR A 52 -0.08 6.89 -12.51
N GLY A 53 1.14 6.92 -13.05
CA GLY A 53 2.00 5.75 -13.19
C GLY A 53 2.33 5.12 -11.84
N ALA A 54 2.67 5.94 -10.85
CA ALA A 54 2.94 5.48 -9.49
C ALA A 54 1.72 4.83 -8.82
N ALA A 55 0.53 5.40 -9.02
CA ALA A 55 -0.73 4.84 -8.52
C ALA A 55 -0.99 3.45 -9.10
N HIS A 56 -0.89 3.29 -10.42
CA HIS A 56 -1.09 2.00 -11.08
C HIS A 56 -0.02 0.97 -10.69
N ALA A 57 1.26 1.36 -10.65
CA ALA A 57 2.34 0.48 -10.20
C ALA A 57 2.16 -0.03 -8.76
N ALA A 58 1.54 0.78 -7.91
CA ALA A 58 1.19 0.44 -6.54
C ALA A 58 -0.18 -0.25 -6.38
N GLY A 59 -0.90 -0.50 -7.48
CA GLY A 59 -2.20 -1.17 -7.48
C GLY A 59 -3.35 -0.32 -6.95
N PHE A 60 -3.26 1.00 -7.01
CA PHE A 60 -4.42 1.91 -6.92
C PHE A 60 -5.24 1.89 -8.20
N ALA A 61 -6.54 2.13 -8.05
CA ALA A 61 -7.46 2.17 -9.19
C ALA A 61 -7.12 3.34 -10.12
N ASP A 62 -6.77 4.48 -9.54
CA ASP A 62 -6.43 5.70 -10.24
C ASP A 62 -5.60 6.63 -9.31
N GLN A 63 -5.17 7.77 -9.86
CA GLN A 63 -4.42 8.80 -9.15
C GLN A 63 -5.23 9.43 -7.99
N ALA A 64 -6.54 9.63 -8.14
CA ALA A 64 -7.36 10.29 -7.12
C ALA A 64 -7.50 9.40 -5.88
N HIS A 65 -7.64 8.09 -6.07
CA HIS A 65 -7.67 7.09 -5.03
C HIS A 65 -6.35 7.05 -4.25
N PHE A 66 -5.21 7.13 -4.94
CA PHE A 66 -3.90 7.30 -4.31
C PHE A 66 -3.81 8.60 -3.51
N ALA A 67 -4.18 9.75 -4.09
CA ALA A 67 -4.09 11.05 -3.43
C ALA A 67 -4.94 11.13 -2.17
N HIS A 68 -6.15 10.54 -2.20
CA HIS A 68 -7.04 10.45 -1.05
C HIS A 68 -6.42 9.59 0.07
N ASP A 69 -5.91 8.41 -0.26
CA ASP A 69 -5.26 7.54 0.72
C ASP A 69 -3.97 8.16 1.29
N PHE A 70 -3.21 8.88 0.46
CA PHE A 70 -2.00 9.58 0.86
C PHE A 70 -2.35 10.68 1.87
N ARG A 71 -3.33 11.54 1.56
CA ARG A 71 -3.76 12.61 2.46
C ARG A 71 -4.29 12.06 3.78
N ARG A 72 -5.04 10.96 3.76
CA ARG A 72 -5.50 10.29 4.99
C ARG A 72 -4.35 9.75 5.84
N THR A 73 -3.25 9.37 5.21
CA THR A 73 -2.09 8.78 5.90
C THR A 73 -1.12 9.84 6.43
N PHE A 74 -0.87 10.91 5.67
CA PHE A 74 0.18 11.90 5.95
C PHE A 74 -0.37 13.30 6.31
N GLY A 75 -1.68 13.51 6.29
CA GLY A 75 -2.33 14.78 6.61
C GLY A 75 -2.22 15.86 5.50
N ALA A 76 -1.38 15.64 4.49
CA ALA A 76 -1.16 16.55 3.37
C ALA A 76 -1.28 15.82 2.02
N PRO A 77 -1.63 16.50 0.92
CA PRO A 77 -1.64 15.88 -0.40
C PRO A 77 -0.23 15.45 -0.84
N ALA A 78 -0.16 14.39 -1.64
CA ALA A 78 1.10 14.01 -2.28
C ALA A 78 1.57 15.15 -3.20
N SER A 79 2.82 15.59 -3.02
CA SER A 79 3.44 16.63 -3.83
C SER A 79 4.66 16.09 -4.55
N LEU A 80 5.05 16.75 -5.64
CA LEU A 80 6.25 16.36 -6.39
C LEU A 80 7.53 16.52 -5.56
N SER A 81 7.49 17.28 -4.46
CA SER A 81 8.57 17.39 -3.48
C SER A 81 8.98 16.03 -2.88
N LEU A 82 8.12 15.00 -2.99
CA LEU A 82 8.50 13.62 -2.65
C LEU A 82 9.74 13.14 -3.43
N ARG A 83 9.99 13.67 -4.64
CA ARG A 83 11.19 13.36 -5.45
C ARG A 83 12.48 13.84 -4.80
N ASP A 84 12.39 14.91 -4.01
CA ASP A 84 13.55 15.57 -3.41
C ASP A 84 13.97 14.93 -2.07
N ILE A 85 13.23 13.92 -1.59
CA ILE A 85 13.54 13.16 -0.36
C ILE A 85 14.85 12.35 -0.50
N ARG A 86 15.39 12.20 -1.72
CA ARG A 86 16.64 11.46 -2.00
C ARG A 86 17.93 12.16 -1.53
N ARG A 87 17.87 13.10 -0.58
CA ARG A 87 19.05 13.80 -0.04
C ARG A 87 19.63 13.10 1.18
#